data_AF-A0A2G2LVG2-F1
#
_entry.id   AF-A0A2G2LVG2-F1
#
_cell.length_a   1.000
_cell.length_b   1.000
_cell.length_c   1.000
_cell.angle_alpha   90.00
_cell.angle_beta   90.00
_cell.angle_gamma   90.00
#
_symmetry.space_group_name_H-M   'P 1'
#
loop_
_entity.id
_entity.type
_entity.pdbx_description
1 polymer ?
#
loop_
_entity_poly.entity_id
_entity_poly.type
_entity_poly.pdbx_seq_one_letter_code
_entity_poly.pdbx_strand_id
1 'polypeptide(L)'
;MLFLPIVEADIPMPPIPIEPIYFEPPVVEASQQQKQLNCIELDNTIRYLHPYRYTYKDSFYDDTTNTMAVTLITVDSVPIVGGLLGLGYLTYSSMVEEKENRRMLNVEQQISMMQQLKAELHCFE
;
A
#
# COMPACT_ATOMS: atom_id res chain seq x y z
N MET A 1 26.15 -16.90 -22.60
CA MET A 1 25.42 -16.26 -21.49
C MET A 1 24.01 -15.98 -22.01
N LEU A 2 23.03 -16.76 -21.56
CA LEU A 2 21.63 -16.61 -21.96
C LEU A 2 21.03 -15.43 -21.21
N PHE A 3 20.63 -14.39 -21.94
CA PHE A 3 19.80 -13.31 -21.42
C PHE A 3 18.37 -13.84 -21.30
N LEU A 4 17.88 -14.01 -20.07
CA LEU A 4 16.46 -14.18 -19.81
C LEU A 4 15.80 -12.79 -19.90
N PRO A 5 14.75 -12.60 -20.71
CA PRO A 5 13.98 -11.37 -20.67
C PRO A 5 13.24 -11.33 -19.33
N ILE A 6 13.52 -10.31 -18.53
CA ILE A 6 12.66 -9.96 -17.40
C ILE A 6 11.37 -9.45 -18.04
N VAL A 7 10.33 -10.27 -18.05
CA VAL A 7 8.97 -9.78 -18.28
C VAL A 7 8.64 -9.00 -17.02
N GLU A 8 8.94 -7.69 -17.04
CA GLU A 8 8.25 -6.74 -16.17
C GLU A 8 6.78 -6.85 -16.58
N ALA A 9 6.02 -7.66 -15.84
CA ALA A 9 4.60 -7.46 -15.75
C ALA A 9 4.45 -6.07 -15.15
N ASP A 10 4.39 -5.08 -16.04
CA ASP A 10 4.14 -3.69 -15.74
C ASP A 10 2.69 -3.67 -15.25
N ILE A 11 2.52 -4.04 -13.98
CA ILE A 11 1.37 -3.67 -13.18
C ILE A 11 1.80 -2.32 -12.63
N PRO A 12 1.60 -1.22 -13.38
CA PRO A 12 1.82 0.09 -12.82
C PRO A 12 0.90 0.16 -11.61
N MET A 13 1.47 0.19 -10.40
CA MET A 13 0.65 0.41 -9.22
C MET A 13 0.02 1.77 -9.41
N PRO A 14 -1.31 1.85 -9.63
CA PRO A 14 -1.94 3.13 -9.83
C PRO A 14 -1.72 3.96 -8.55
N PRO A 15 -1.54 5.28 -8.67
CA PRO A 15 -1.43 6.13 -7.49
C PRO A 15 -2.68 5.93 -6.64
N ILE A 16 -2.49 5.56 -5.38
CA ILE A 16 -3.63 5.28 -4.49
C ILE A 16 -4.30 6.61 -4.17
N PRO A 17 -5.57 6.76 -4.54
CA PRO A 17 -6.31 7.97 -4.24
C PRO A 17 -6.56 8.05 -2.72
N ILE A 18 -6.31 9.24 -2.18
CA ILE A 18 -6.60 9.58 -0.77
C ILE A 18 -8.09 9.95 -0.60
N GLU A 19 -8.81 10.09 -1.71
CA GLU A 19 -10.24 10.33 -1.76
C GLU A 19 -10.98 9.04 -2.18
N PRO A 20 -12.23 8.82 -1.74
CA PRO A 20 -13.03 9.64 -0.82
C PRO A 20 -12.61 9.46 0.65
N ILE A 21 -12.99 10.41 1.53
CA ILE A 21 -12.67 10.40 2.98
C ILE A 21 -13.09 9.09 3.66
N TYR A 22 -14.23 8.53 3.25
CA TYR A 22 -14.66 7.20 3.66
C TYR A 22 -14.32 6.21 2.56
N PHE A 23 -13.19 5.52 2.72
CA PHE A 23 -12.75 4.50 1.77
C PHE A 23 -13.68 3.30 1.77
N GLU A 24 -14.19 2.93 0.59
CA GLU A 24 -14.76 1.61 0.39
C GLU A 24 -13.66 0.66 -0.12
N PRO A 25 -13.52 -0.55 0.45
CA PRO A 25 -12.55 -1.53 -0.04
C PRO A 25 -12.78 -1.80 -1.53
N PRO A 26 -11.73 -1.81 -2.36
CA PRO A 26 -11.90 -2.07 -3.78
C PRO A 26 -12.28 -3.54 -4.01
N VAL A 27 -13.32 -3.77 -4.80
CA VAL A 27 -13.58 -5.09 -5.38
C VAL A 27 -12.69 -5.23 -6.62
N VAL A 28 -11.68 -6.10 -6.54
CA VAL A 28 -10.73 -6.32 -7.64
C VAL A 28 -11.19 -7.53 -8.45
N GLU A 29 -11.63 -7.29 -9.68
CA GLU A 29 -11.95 -8.34 -10.63
C GLU A 29 -10.79 -8.57 -11.62
N ALA A 30 -10.60 -9.84 -12.00
CA ALA A 30 -9.60 -10.20 -13.00
C ALA A 30 -9.95 -9.62 -14.38
N SER A 31 -9.03 -8.86 -14.96
CA SER A 31 -9.14 -8.40 -16.35
C SER A 31 -9.06 -9.56 -17.33
N GLN A 32 -9.51 -9.36 -18.58
CA GLN A 32 -9.39 -10.38 -19.63
C GLN A 32 -7.93 -10.79 -19.89
N GLN A 33 -6.99 -9.87 -19.74
CA GLN A 33 -5.55 -10.14 -19.86
C GLN A 33 -5.05 -11.00 -18.69
N GLN A 34 -5.49 -10.69 -17.47
CA GLN A 34 -5.10 -11.45 -16.27
C GLN A 34 -5.65 -12.88 -16.30
N LYS A 35 -6.86 -13.08 -16.83
CA LYS A 35 -7.45 -14.40 -17.04
C LYS A 35 -6.71 -15.26 -18.06
N GLN A 36 -5.86 -14.66 -18.90
CA GLN A 36 -5.05 -15.36 -19.90
C GLN A 36 -3.65 -15.72 -19.40
N LEU A 37 -3.28 -15.31 -18.18
CA LEU A 37 -1.97 -15.62 -17.58
C LEU A 37 -1.86 -17.13 -17.27
N ASN A 38 -0.67 -17.68 -17.45
CA ASN A 38 -0.36 -19.05 -17.05
C ASN A 38 0.07 -19.15 -15.56
N CYS A 39 0.17 -20.37 -15.02
CA CYS A 39 0.51 -20.60 -13.61
C CYS A 39 1.81 -19.90 -13.16
N ILE A 40 2.85 -19.93 -14.01
CA ILE A 40 4.16 -19.35 -13.70
C ILE A 40 4.07 -17.83 -13.68
N GLU A 41 3.34 -17.23 -14.62
CA GLU A 41 3.09 -15.79 -14.68
C GLU A 41 2.29 -15.31 -13.48
N LEU A 42 1.27 -16.06 -13.05
CA LEU A 42 0.50 -15.78 -11.84
C LEU A 42 1.39 -15.81 -10.60
N ASP A 43 2.24 -16.82 -10.45
CA ASP A 43 3.15 -16.92 -9.30
C ASP A 43 4.22 -15.81 -9.29
N ASN A 44 4.79 -15.48 -10.44
CA ASN A 44 5.73 -14.37 -10.55
C ASN A 44 5.06 -13.04 -10.23
N THR A 45 3.81 -12.85 -10.64
CA THR A 45 3.02 -11.66 -10.35
C THR A 45 2.71 -11.54 -8.85
N ILE A 46 2.27 -12.63 -8.22
CA ILE A 46 2.03 -12.67 -6.76
C ILE A 46 3.33 -12.34 -6.01
N ARG A 47 4.46 -12.93 -6.42
CA ARG A 47 5.78 -12.65 -5.83
C ARG A 47 6.22 -11.21 -6.02
N TYR A 48 5.94 -10.60 -7.17
CA TYR A 48 6.20 -9.18 -7.41
C TYR A 48 5.38 -8.29 -6.48
N LEU A 49 4.12 -8.64 -6.22
CA LEU A 49 3.23 -7.87 -5.36
C LEU A 49 3.52 -8.03 -3.85
N HIS A 50 4.12 -9.14 -3.44
CA HIS A 50 4.33 -9.47 -2.02
C HIS A 50 5.03 -8.40 -1.17
N PRO A 51 6.14 -7.76 -1.61
CA PRO A 51 6.81 -6.71 -0.85
C PRO A 51 5.91 -5.51 -0.56
N TYR A 52 4.93 -5.24 -1.42
CA TYR A 52 4.00 -4.13 -1.27
C TYR A 52 2.86 -4.40 -0.27
N ARG A 53 2.84 -5.57 0.37
CA ARG A 53 1.90 -5.85 1.46
C ARG A 53 2.30 -5.22 2.79
N TYR A 54 3.51 -4.70 2.90
CA TYR A 54 4.07 -4.17 4.15
C TYR A 54 4.20 -2.65 4.10
N THR A 55 4.09 -2.01 5.26
CA THR A 55 4.38 -0.58 5.47
C THR A 55 5.69 -0.42 6.23
N TYR A 56 6.46 0.61 5.87
CA TYR A 56 7.65 1.04 6.61
C TYR A 56 7.35 2.20 7.57
N LYS A 57 6.11 2.69 7.60
CA LYS A 57 5.66 3.71 8.55
C LYS A 57 5.36 3.03 9.88
N ASP A 58 6.05 3.47 10.92
CA ASP A 58 5.79 3.04 12.29
C ASP A 58 4.40 3.45 12.77
N SER A 59 3.89 2.74 13.78
CA SER A 59 2.62 3.08 14.42
C SER A 59 2.70 4.47 15.07
N PHE A 60 1.55 5.10 15.32
CA PHE A 60 1.49 6.45 15.88
C PHE A 60 2.37 6.64 17.13
N TYR A 61 2.37 5.65 18.03
CA TYR A 61 3.06 5.72 19.33
C TYR A 61 4.53 5.29 19.26
N ASP A 62 4.90 4.49 18.26
CA ASP A 62 6.29 4.04 18.07
C ASP A 62 7.10 5.08 17.27
N ASP A 63 6.42 5.97 16.54
CA ASP A 63 7.03 7.05 15.78
C ASP A 63 7.49 8.21 16.68
N THR A 64 8.80 8.33 16.86
CA THR A 64 9.44 9.39 17.67
C THR A 64 9.10 10.80 17.18
N THR A 65 8.81 10.97 15.89
CA THR A 65 8.46 12.28 15.31
C THR A 65 7.03 12.69 15.63
N ASN A 66 6.09 11.73 15.69
CA ASN A 66 4.73 11.99 16.19
C ASN A 66 4.78 12.41 17.66
N THR A 67 5.60 11.73 18.47
CA THR A 67 5.81 12.10 19.89
C THR A 67 6.37 13.53 20.02
N MET A 68 7.33 13.90 19.17
CA MET A 68 7.87 15.26 19.13
C MET A 68 6.80 16.28 18.71
N ALA A 69 5.98 15.98 17.71
CA ALA A 69 4.90 16.87 17.28
C ALA A 69 3.83 17.08 18.36
N VAL A 70 3.45 16.03 19.09
CA VAL A 70 2.55 16.14 20.27
C VAL A 70 3.21 17.00 21.36
N THR A 71 4.51 16.85 21.58
CA THR A 71 5.26 17.68 22.54
C THR A 71 5.26 19.15 22.12
N LEU A 72 5.47 19.45 20.82
CA LEU A 72 5.40 20.81 20.29
C LEU A 72 4.01 21.43 20.44
N ILE A 73 2.95 20.64 20.40
CA ILE A 73 1.58 21.11 20.65
C ILE A 73 1.34 21.41 22.14
N THR A 74 1.88 20.58 23.02
CA THR A 74 1.56 20.62 24.46
C THR A 74 2.46 21.56 25.27
N VAL A 75 3.72 21.74 24.86
CA VAL A 75 4.74 22.50 25.60
C VAL A 75 4.89 23.94 25.08
N ASP A 76 4.12 24.34 24.06
CA ASP A 76 4.35 25.60 23.35
C ASP A 76 4.22 26.84 24.25
N SER A 77 5.37 27.41 24.64
CA SER A 77 5.46 28.69 25.35
C SER A 77 5.13 29.90 24.46
N VAL A 78 5.11 29.72 23.13
CA VAL A 78 4.68 30.72 22.14
C VAL A 78 3.57 30.07 21.29
N PRO A 79 2.31 30.09 21.77
CA PRO A 79 1.26 29.09 21.46
C PRO A 79 0.80 28.96 20.00
N ILE A 80 1.40 29.71 19.08
CA ILE A 80 0.94 29.82 17.68
C ILE A 80 1.90 29.09 16.72
N VAL A 81 3.20 28.99 17.00
CA VAL A 81 4.16 28.49 15.99
C VAL A 81 4.46 27.01 16.16
N GLY A 82 4.83 26.58 17.38
CA GLY A 82 5.14 25.17 17.66
C GLY A 82 3.91 24.28 17.51
N GLY A 83 2.78 24.73 18.05
CA GLY A 83 1.50 24.03 17.94
C GLY A 83 1.00 23.86 16.51
N LEU A 84 1.12 24.89 15.66
CA LEU A 84 0.68 24.80 14.26
C LEU A 84 1.56 23.85 13.43
N LEU A 85 2.88 23.86 13.67
CA LEU A 85 3.81 22.92 13.03
C LEU A 85 3.55 21.48 13.47
N GLY A 86 3.31 21.26 14.77
CA GLY A 86 2.96 19.94 15.30
C GLY A 86 1.64 19.42 14.70
N LEU A 87 0.59 20.25 14.66
CA LEU A 87 -0.69 19.89 14.05
C LEU A 87 -0.55 19.61 12.55
N GLY A 88 0.22 20.43 11.83
CA GLY A 88 0.50 20.24 10.40
C GLY A 88 1.22 18.92 10.14
N TYR A 89 2.24 18.61 10.94
CA TYR A 89 2.95 17.34 10.85
C TYR A 89 2.03 16.14 11.13
N LEU A 90 1.26 16.16 12.22
CA LEU A 90 0.36 15.06 12.56
C LEU A 90 -0.72 14.84 11.49
N THR A 91 -1.26 15.92 10.93
CA THR A 91 -2.25 15.85 9.83
C THR A 91 -1.63 15.24 8.57
N TYR A 92 -0.41 15.65 8.21
CA TYR A 92 0.31 15.05 7.09
C TYR A 92 0.63 13.57 7.34
N SER A 93 1.12 13.25 8.53
CA SER A 93 1.45 11.89 8.98
C SER A 93 0.23 10.96 8.90
N SER A 94 -0.95 11.42 9.33
CA SER A 94 -2.19 10.64 9.22
C SER A 94 -2.65 10.44 7.78
N MET A 95 -2.49 11.44 6.90
CA MET A 95 -2.82 11.27 5.47
C MET A 95 -1.89 10.26 4.79
N VAL A 96 -0.61 10.25 5.14
CA VAL A 96 0.34 9.25 4.63
C VAL A 96 -0.01 7.85 5.13
N GLU A 97 -0.35 7.70 6.41
CA GLU A 97 -0.78 6.43 6.99
C GLU A 97 -2.02 5.87 6.26
N GLU A 98 -3.01 6.72 6.02
CA GLU A 98 -4.20 6.34 5.28
C GLU A 98 -3.88 5.86 3.85
N LYS A 99 -2.98 6.58 3.15
CA LYS A 99 -2.53 6.20 1.82
C LYS A 99 -1.81 4.84 1.81
N GLU A 100 -0.95 4.58 2.79
CA GLU A 100 -0.25 3.30 2.94
C GLU A 100 -1.23 2.16 3.25
N ASN A 101 -2.21 2.38 4.13
CA ASN A 101 -3.23 1.38 4.44
C ASN A 101 -4.07 1.02 3.22
N ARG A 102 -4.47 2.03 2.42
CA ARG A 102 -5.18 1.83 1.15
C ARG A 102 -4.30 1.09 0.12
N ARG A 103 -2.99 1.36 0.07
CA ARG A 103 -2.03 0.60 -0.76
C ARG A 103 -2.05 -0.88 -0.42
N MET A 104 -1.83 -1.17 0.86
CA MET A 104 -1.70 -2.54 1.35
C MET A 104 -3.00 -3.29 1.07
N LEU A 105 -4.16 -2.70 1.37
CA LEU A 105 -5.45 -3.34 1.07
C LEU A 105 -5.63 -3.62 -0.43
N ASN A 106 -5.30 -2.68 -1.31
CA ASN A 106 -5.41 -2.88 -2.75
C ASN A 106 -4.50 -4.03 -3.23
N VAL A 107 -3.25 -4.05 -2.76
CA VAL A 107 -2.29 -5.12 -3.08
C VAL A 107 -2.79 -6.48 -2.57
N GLU A 108 -3.35 -6.54 -1.37
CA GLU A 108 -3.91 -7.78 -0.84
C GLU A 108 -5.08 -8.29 -1.67
N GLN A 109 -5.98 -7.41 -2.10
CA GLN A 109 -7.10 -7.77 -2.98
C GLN A 109 -6.62 -8.25 -4.36
N GLN A 110 -5.58 -7.62 -4.92
CA GLN A 110 -4.96 -8.10 -6.16
C GLN A 110 -4.35 -9.49 -5.99
N ILE A 111 -3.62 -9.73 -4.90
CA ILE A 111 -3.03 -11.04 -4.62
C ILE A 111 -4.11 -12.10 -4.42
N SER A 112 -5.18 -11.81 -3.66
CA SER A 112 -6.27 -12.77 -3.47
C SER A 112 -6.99 -13.10 -4.77
N MET A 113 -7.19 -12.11 -5.64
CA MET A 113 -7.75 -12.32 -6.99
C MET A 113 -6.84 -13.23 -7.83
N MET A 114 -5.52 -13.01 -7.83
CA MET A 114 -4.57 -13.87 -8.56
C MET A 114 -4.51 -15.28 -7.97
N GLN A 115 -4.61 -15.42 -6.65
CA GLN A 115 -4.70 -16.73 -5.99
C GLN A 115 -5.98 -17.47 -6.36
N GLN A 116 -7.10 -16.76 -6.52
CA GLN A 116 -8.34 -17.34 -7.03
C GLN A 116 -8.16 -17.86 -8.46
N LEU A 117 -7.56 -17.07 -9.36
CA LEU A 117 -7.26 -17.53 -10.73
C LEU A 117 -6.34 -18.77 -10.73
N LYS A 118 -5.34 -18.80 -9.84
CA LYS A 118 -4.45 -19.95 -9.66
C LYS A 118 -5.25 -21.20 -9.28
N ALA A 119 -6.23 -21.07 -8.40
CA ALA A 119 -7.12 -22.15 -8.00
C ALA A 119 -8.07 -22.59 -9.14
N GLU A 120 -8.64 -21.65 -9.89
CA GLU A 120 -9.49 -21.93 -11.06
C GLU A 120 -8.72 -22.69 -12.16
N LEU A 121 -7.46 -22.35 -12.37
CA LEU A 121 -6.55 -23.03 -13.30
C LEU A 121 -5.96 -24.34 -12.75
N HIS A 122 -6.29 -24.72 -11.52
CA HIS A 122 -5.77 -25.92 -10.84
C HIS A 122 -4.24 -25.96 -10.77
N CYS A 123 -3.61 -24.79 -10.66
CA CYS A 123 -2.17 -24.66 -10.47
C CYS A 123 -1.83 -24.96 -9.00
N PHE A 124 -1.61 -26.23 -8.67
CA PHE A 124 -1.17 -26.65 -7.33
C PHE A 124 0.29 -27.08 -7.40
N GLU A 125 1.19 -26.15 -7.10
CA GLU A 125 2.59 -26.44 -6.74
C GLU A 125 2.81 -26.16 -5.26
#